data_AF-A0A0D7AD09-F1
#
_entry.id   AF-A0A0D7AD09-F1
#
_cell.length_a   1.000
_cell.length_b   1.000
_cell.length_c   1.000
_cell.angle_alpha   90.00
_cell.angle_beta   90.00
_cell.angle_gamma   90.00
#
_symmetry.space_group_name_H-M   'P 1'
#
loop_
_entity.id
_entity.type
_entity.pdbx_description
1 polymer ?
#
loop_
_entity_poly.entity_id
_entity_poly.type
_entity_poly.pdbx_seq_one_letter_code
_entity_poly.pdbx_strand_id
1 'polypeptide(L)'
;MVTNPPPLRSEYNPYVSEADIDYSMTSPLDASGSNYPCKGYLNDTTGKESVANWTAGSTQAITLEGGANHDGGSCQFSISEDEGSTFRVIKSFIGECPDSLNVTLDVTVPTDATSGTSIFAWSWFNEIGDREMYMNCAIVTIEDGGDGLDSYPEILVAQLDNTECTIAEGTDVDYPDPGTEVVSASGDSKIGAPTGSCGATAASGSAAVASSTATATSVAASATATATSAAAAATSVAATTVAAATTADATTGTLTASAASSSATCTEGEIICDSETTWSECASGYIQSMGNMGSVPAGMECSDGSIVASSRRRSPGASHRRHWQSRRHFPASF
;
A
#
# COMPACT_ATOMS: atom_id res chain seq x y z
N MET A 1 -2.61 -1.70 -5.33
CA MET A 1 -2.42 -1.95 -3.89
C MET A 1 -1.39 -1.00 -3.33
N VAL A 2 -1.42 -0.72 -2.03
CA VAL A 2 -0.34 0.02 -1.36
C VAL A 2 0.89 -0.88 -1.23
N THR A 3 2.08 -0.35 -1.51
CA THR A 3 3.38 -1.00 -1.22
C THR A 3 4.21 -0.22 -0.21
N ASN A 4 4.00 1.10 -0.11
CA ASN A 4 4.57 1.94 0.92
C ASN A 4 3.49 2.88 1.52
N PRO A 5 3.27 2.86 2.85
CA PRO A 5 3.82 1.92 3.82
C PRO A 5 3.35 0.47 3.55
N PRO A 6 4.16 -0.57 3.85
CA PRO A 6 3.77 -1.96 3.59
C PRO A 6 2.48 -2.36 4.34
N PRO A 7 1.41 -2.78 3.63
CA PRO A 7 0.16 -3.13 4.29
C PRO A 7 0.23 -4.46 5.04
N LEU A 8 -0.78 -4.70 5.89
CA LEU A 8 -1.05 -5.99 6.53
C LEU A 8 -1.09 -7.11 5.48
N ARG A 9 -0.47 -8.24 5.81
CA ARG A 9 -0.30 -9.43 4.93
C ARG A 9 0.43 -9.20 3.61
N SER A 10 1.07 -8.04 3.42
CA SER A 10 1.91 -7.80 2.25
C SER A 10 3.21 -8.60 2.33
N GLU A 11 3.72 -9.05 1.18
CA GLU A 11 5.08 -9.58 1.05
C GLU A 11 6.16 -8.54 1.40
N TYR A 12 5.84 -7.25 1.31
CA TYR A 12 6.72 -6.15 1.71
C TYR A 12 6.69 -5.88 3.21
N ASN A 13 5.77 -6.47 3.97
CA ASN A 13 5.66 -6.26 5.40
C ASN A 13 6.61 -7.21 6.15
N PRO A 14 7.68 -6.70 6.79
CA PRO A 14 8.72 -7.54 7.39
C PRO A 14 8.27 -8.28 8.65
N TYR A 15 7.06 -7.99 9.15
CA TYR A 15 6.51 -8.62 10.34
C TYR A 15 5.52 -9.76 10.03
N VAL A 16 5.17 -9.92 8.75
CA VAL A 16 4.29 -11.01 8.29
C VAL A 16 5.13 -12.24 8.01
N SER A 17 4.66 -13.41 8.45
CA SER A 17 5.31 -14.67 8.11
C SER A 17 4.99 -15.08 6.67
N GLU A 18 5.89 -15.80 6.00
CA GLU A 18 5.68 -16.29 4.63
C GLU A 18 4.34 -17.03 4.45
N ALA A 19 3.88 -17.75 5.49
CA ALA A 19 2.64 -18.50 5.46
C ALA A 19 1.38 -17.62 5.52
N ASP A 20 1.51 -16.37 5.97
CA ASP A 20 0.41 -15.42 6.16
C ASP A 20 0.36 -14.34 5.07
N ILE A 21 1.32 -14.33 4.14
CA ILE A 21 1.33 -13.41 2.99
C ILE A 21 0.10 -13.66 2.12
N ASP A 22 -0.65 -12.59 1.83
CA ASP A 22 -1.76 -12.63 0.88
C ASP A 22 -1.32 -12.14 -0.50
N TYR A 23 -0.93 -13.08 -1.35
CA TYR A 23 -0.58 -12.84 -2.76
C TYR A 23 -1.76 -12.33 -3.62
N SER A 24 -2.98 -12.32 -3.08
CA SER A 24 -4.20 -11.81 -3.74
C SER A 24 -4.65 -10.46 -3.16
N MET A 25 -3.84 -9.77 -2.36
CA MET A 25 -4.23 -8.52 -1.69
C MET A 25 -4.54 -7.34 -2.64
N THR A 26 -4.16 -7.46 -3.91
CA THR A 26 -4.55 -6.56 -4.99
C THR A 26 -6.02 -6.66 -5.36
N SER A 27 -6.69 -7.76 -4.98
CA SER A 27 -8.13 -7.96 -5.22
C SER A 27 -8.97 -6.93 -4.45
N PRO A 28 -10.21 -6.66 -4.87
CA PRO A 28 -11.14 -5.84 -4.11
C PRO A 28 -11.55 -6.49 -2.78
N LEU A 29 -12.34 -5.78 -1.99
CA LEU A 29 -13.09 -6.39 -0.89
C LEU A 29 -14.12 -7.38 -1.45
N ASP A 30 -14.54 -8.34 -0.61
CA ASP A 30 -15.62 -9.26 -0.97
C ASP A 30 -16.92 -8.45 -1.06
N ALA A 31 -17.69 -8.63 -2.13
CA ALA A 31 -18.94 -7.91 -2.37
C ALA A 31 -19.92 -8.05 -1.19
N SER A 32 -19.89 -9.14 -0.44
CA SER A 32 -20.71 -9.30 0.78
C SER A 32 -20.39 -8.30 1.90
N GLY A 33 -19.25 -7.61 1.83
CA GLY A 33 -18.70 -6.76 2.88
C GLY A 33 -18.12 -7.53 4.07
N SER A 34 -18.05 -8.87 3.99
CA SER A 34 -17.64 -9.73 5.10
C SER A 34 -16.17 -9.54 5.53
N ASN A 35 -15.34 -8.99 4.66
CA ASN A 35 -13.93 -8.69 4.93
C ASN A 35 -13.65 -7.18 5.03
N TYR A 36 -14.67 -6.33 5.12
CA TYR A 36 -14.47 -4.93 5.50
C TYR A 36 -14.37 -4.82 7.04
N PRO A 37 -13.45 -4.00 7.59
CA PRO A 37 -12.40 -3.23 6.91
C PRO A 37 -11.11 -4.04 6.71
N CYS A 38 -10.19 -3.50 5.92
CA CYS A 38 -8.81 -3.99 5.79
C CYS A 38 -8.70 -5.48 5.38
N LYS A 39 -9.65 -5.98 4.58
CA LYS A 39 -9.74 -7.39 4.17
C LYS A 39 -9.82 -8.38 5.36
N GLY A 40 -10.26 -7.91 6.53
CA GLY A 40 -10.36 -8.70 7.75
C GLY A 40 -9.02 -8.97 8.45
N TYR A 41 -7.91 -8.44 7.95
CA TYR A 41 -6.57 -8.72 8.49
C TYR A 41 -6.34 -8.12 9.88
N LEU A 42 -7.18 -7.19 10.31
CA LEU A 42 -7.12 -6.67 11.69
C LEU A 42 -7.44 -7.74 12.74
N ASN A 43 -8.07 -8.85 12.37
CA ASN A 43 -8.34 -9.98 13.26
C ASN A 43 -7.10 -10.87 13.51
N ASP A 44 -6.00 -10.64 12.80
CA ASP A 44 -4.77 -11.39 12.99
C ASP A 44 -4.13 -11.09 14.35
N THR A 45 -3.39 -12.08 14.87
CA THR A 45 -2.67 -11.96 16.15
C THR A 45 -1.18 -11.64 15.98
N THR A 46 -0.67 -11.69 14.75
CA THR A 46 0.75 -11.51 14.38
C THR A 46 0.85 -10.65 13.12
N GLY A 47 2.01 -10.05 12.85
CA GLY A 47 2.21 -9.21 11.66
C GLY A 47 1.46 -7.88 11.72
N LYS A 48 1.16 -7.40 12.92
CA LYS A 48 0.43 -6.15 13.21
C LYS A 48 1.33 -5.10 13.87
N GLU A 49 2.64 -5.30 13.81
CA GLU A 49 3.64 -4.33 14.24
C GLU A 49 3.60 -3.10 13.32
N SER A 50 3.94 -1.94 13.88
CA SER A 50 4.04 -0.70 13.12
C SER A 50 5.14 -0.81 12.07
N VAL A 51 4.80 -0.51 10.81
CA VAL A 51 5.74 -0.54 9.68
C VAL A 51 6.38 0.82 9.40
N ALA A 52 5.88 1.89 10.02
CA ALA A 52 6.42 3.24 9.84
C ALA A 52 6.10 4.14 11.04
N ASN A 53 7.01 5.07 11.34
CA ASN A 53 6.78 6.15 12.28
C ASN A 53 6.60 7.46 11.51
N TRP A 54 5.51 8.18 11.79
CA TRP A 54 5.14 9.43 11.16
C TRP A 54 4.97 10.51 12.21
N THR A 55 5.48 11.70 11.94
CA THR A 55 5.20 12.88 12.78
C THR A 55 3.89 13.53 12.32
N ALA A 56 3.02 13.93 13.23
CA ALA A 56 1.83 14.70 12.87
C ALA A 56 2.23 16.00 12.14
N GLY A 57 1.50 16.35 11.07
CA GLY A 57 1.83 17.46 10.16
C GLY A 57 2.89 17.14 9.10
N SER A 58 3.51 15.95 9.13
CA SER A 58 4.46 15.54 8.09
C SER A 58 3.77 14.97 6.85
N THR A 59 4.39 15.16 5.69
CA THR A 59 3.94 14.56 4.42
C THR A 59 4.64 13.22 4.22
N GLN A 60 3.83 12.21 3.91
CA GLN A 60 4.25 10.84 3.66
C GLN A 60 4.08 10.50 2.18
N ALA A 61 5.07 9.82 1.62
CA ALA A 61 5.02 9.32 0.26
C ALA A 61 4.33 7.95 0.24
N ILE A 62 3.13 7.87 -0.33
CA ILE A 62 2.34 6.65 -0.40
C ILE A 62 2.46 6.05 -1.80
N THR A 63 3.02 4.86 -1.91
CA THR A 63 3.26 4.20 -3.21
C THR A 63 2.17 3.17 -3.47
N LEU A 64 1.56 3.27 -4.66
CA LEU A 64 0.57 2.34 -5.17
C LEU A 64 1.13 1.58 -6.37
N GLU A 65 1.15 0.25 -6.29
CA GLU A 65 1.61 -0.64 -7.36
C GLU A 65 0.51 -1.64 -7.74
N GLY A 66 0.60 -2.23 -8.92
CA GLY A 66 -0.37 -3.23 -9.38
C GLY A 66 -0.31 -3.50 -10.87
N GLY A 67 -1.18 -4.41 -11.32
CA GLY A 67 -1.24 -4.84 -12.73
C GLY A 67 -2.30 -4.13 -13.59
N ALA A 68 -3.24 -3.41 -12.98
CA ALA A 68 -4.29 -2.66 -13.68
C ALA A 68 -4.72 -1.44 -12.84
N ASN A 69 -4.86 -0.28 -13.49
CA ASN A 69 -5.36 0.95 -12.88
C ASN A 69 -6.84 1.21 -13.20
N HIS A 70 -7.49 0.38 -14.01
CA HIS A 70 -8.92 0.50 -14.34
C HIS A 70 -9.36 1.90 -14.80
N ASP A 71 -8.50 2.56 -15.58
CA ASP A 71 -8.63 3.96 -16.04
C ASP A 71 -8.70 5.02 -14.91
N GLY A 72 -8.36 4.62 -13.68
CA GLY A 72 -8.38 5.49 -12.51
C GLY A 72 -9.62 5.24 -11.66
N GLY A 73 -10.38 6.28 -11.38
CA GLY A 73 -11.34 6.29 -10.29
C GLY A 73 -11.00 7.34 -9.24
N SER A 74 -11.61 7.22 -8.07
CA SER A 74 -11.32 8.08 -6.91
C SER A 74 -10.78 7.26 -5.75
N CYS A 75 -9.83 7.82 -5.01
CA CYS A 75 -9.30 7.21 -3.78
C CYS A 75 -9.48 8.11 -2.56
N GLN A 76 -9.62 7.50 -1.38
CA GLN A 76 -9.43 8.18 -0.10
C GLN A 76 -8.29 7.55 0.67
N PHE A 77 -7.56 8.41 1.39
CA PHE A 77 -6.63 8.04 2.43
C PHE A 77 -7.23 8.41 3.78
N SER A 78 -7.19 7.48 4.72
CA SER A 78 -7.80 7.65 6.03
C SER A 78 -6.95 7.05 7.15
N ILE A 79 -7.22 7.50 8.37
CA ILE A 79 -6.58 7.00 9.59
C ILE A 79 -7.67 6.53 10.56
N SER A 80 -7.44 5.37 11.17
CA SER A 80 -8.20 4.91 12.33
C SER A 80 -7.34 5.01 13.59
N GLU A 81 -7.92 5.60 14.63
CA GLU A 81 -7.32 5.78 15.97
C GLU A 81 -8.01 4.89 17.02
N ASP A 82 -8.97 4.08 16.59
CA ASP A 82 -9.88 3.28 17.42
C ASP A 82 -9.87 1.80 16.99
N GLU A 83 -8.67 1.29 16.68
CA GLU A 83 -8.38 -0.10 16.34
C GLU A 83 -9.14 -0.63 15.10
N GLY A 84 -9.57 0.27 14.21
CA GLY A 84 -10.25 -0.04 12.95
C GLY A 84 -11.77 0.06 13.05
N SER A 85 -12.30 0.64 14.13
CA SER A 85 -13.76 0.81 14.30
C SER A 85 -14.30 1.92 13.41
N THR A 86 -13.57 3.02 13.28
CA THR A 86 -13.86 4.14 12.37
C THR A 86 -12.63 4.54 11.59
N PHE A 87 -12.82 5.03 10.37
CA PHE A 87 -11.73 5.52 9.51
C PHE A 87 -12.03 6.94 9.08
N ARG A 88 -11.15 7.87 9.50
CA ARG A 88 -11.29 9.31 9.29
C ARG A 88 -10.52 9.75 8.06
N VAL A 89 -11.19 10.37 7.09
CA VAL A 89 -10.61 10.80 5.81
C VAL A 89 -9.63 11.94 6.05
N ILE A 90 -8.37 11.74 5.63
CA ILE A 90 -7.31 12.75 5.73
C ILE A 90 -6.93 13.34 4.38
N LYS A 91 -7.25 12.65 3.27
CA LYS A 91 -7.06 13.15 1.91
C LYS A 91 -7.95 12.42 0.92
N SER A 92 -8.55 13.16 -0.01
CA SER A 92 -9.34 12.61 -1.12
C SER A 92 -8.74 12.98 -2.47
N PHE A 93 -8.62 12.01 -3.36
CA PHE A 93 -8.37 12.20 -4.79
C PHE A 93 -9.66 11.87 -5.55
N ILE A 94 -10.28 12.89 -6.15
CA ILE A 94 -11.51 12.76 -6.94
C ILE A 94 -11.12 12.70 -8.41
N GLY A 95 -11.23 11.52 -8.99
CA GLY A 95 -10.75 11.19 -10.32
C GLY A 95 -9.23 10.99 -10.43
N GLU A 96 -8.82 10.34 -11.51
CA GLU A 96 -7.42 10.02 -11.84
C GLU A 96 -6.63 9.37 -10.69
N CYS A 97 -7.29 8.57 -9.84
CA CYS A 97 -6.62 7.84 -8.77
C CYS A 97 -6.84 6.33 -8.88
N PRO A 98 -5.78 5.53 -9.12
CA PRO A 98 -4.46 5.96 -9.58
C PRO A 98 -4.44 6.35 -11.07
N ASP A 99 -3.75 7.43 -11.43
CA ASP A 99 -3.63 7.92 -12.81
C ASP A 99 -2.79 6.99 -13.72
N SER A 100 -1.93 6.19 -13.09
CA SER A 100 -0.95 5.34 -13.73
C SER A 100 -0.56 4.17 -12.82
N LEU A 101 0.09 3.16 -13.41
CA LEU A 101 0.69 2.09 -12.62
C LEU A 101 1.95 2.62 -11.92
N ASN A 102 2.18 2.19 -10.67
CA ASN A 102 3.36 2.53 -9.88
C ASN A 102 3.46 4.03 -9.58
N VAL A 103 2.38 4.59 -9.03
CA VAL A 103 2.30 6.00 -8.65
C VAL A 103 2.71 6.20 -7.19
N THR A 104 3.32 7.35 -6.90
CA THR A 104 3.57 7.81 -5.53
C THR A 104 2.78 9.09 -5.28
N LEU A 105 2.01 9.10 -4.20
CA LEU A 105 1.09 10.16 -3.83
C LEU A 105 1.50 10.73 -2.47
N ASP A 106 1.53 12.06 -2.39
CA ASP A 106 1.84 12.75 -1.14
C ASP A 106 0.58 12.84 -0.26
N VAL A 107 0.66 12.33 0.96
CA VAL A 107 -0.42 12.38 1.95
C VAL A 107 0.11 12.99 3.24
N THR A 108 -0.49 14.09 3.68
CA THR A 108 -0.11 14.75 4.94
C THR A 108 -0.84 14.13 6.11
N VAL A 109 -0.11 13.70 7.14
CA VAL A 109 -0.71 13.29 8.42
C VAL A 109 -1.23 14.54 9.11
N PRO A 110 -2.52 14.62 9.49
CA PRO A 110 -3.04 15.82 10.15
C PRO A 110 -2.33 16.09 11.48
N THR A 111 -2.17 17.37 11.83
CA THR A 111 -1.63 17.76 13.14
C THR A 111 -2.53 17.34 14.30
N ASP A 112 -3.83 17.15 14.03
CA ASP A 112 -4.80 16.76 15.03
C ASP A 112 -4.72 15.26 15.35
N ALA A 113 -4.15 14.42 14.48
CA ALA A 113 -4.05 12.98 14.72
C ALA A 113 -3.35 12.69 16.06
N THR A 114 -3.94 11.85 16.89
CA THR A 114 -3.40 11.42 18.18
C THR A 114 -2.04 10.75 18.05
N SER A 115 -1.20 10.91 19.08
CA SER A 115 0.03 10.12 19.16
C SER A 115 -0.28 8.67 19.55
N GLY A 116 0.36 7.71 18.90
CA GLY A 116 0.23 6.30 19.21
C GLY A 116 0.17 5.40 17.98
N THR A 117 -0.22 4.16 18.19
CA THR A 117 -0.46 3.21 17.09
C THR A 117 -1.77 3.56 16.40
N SER A 118 -1.72 3.72 15.09
CA SER A 118 -2.88 4.01 14.24
C SER A 118 -2.89 3.07 13.02
N ILE A 119 -4.04 2.98 12.36
CA ILE A 119 -4.18 2.21 11.12
C ILE A 119 -4.35 3.21 9.98
N PHE A 120 -3.38 3.25 9.07
CA PHE A 120 -3.51 3.97 7.81
C PHE A 120 -4.25 3.09 6.80
N ALA A 121 -5.19 3.67 6.07
CA ALA A 121 -5.91 2.98 5.01
C ALA A 121 -5.90 3.77 3.70
N TRP A 122 -5.74 3.03 2.61
CA TRP A 122 -6.07 3.46 1.27
C TRP A 122 -7.33 2.74 0.84
N SER A 123 -8.28 3.49 0.28
CA SER A 123 -9.47 2.96 -0.38
C SER A 123 -9.59 3.51 -1.80
N TRP A 124 -10.16 2.73 -2.70
CA TRP A 124 -10.30 3.10 -4.09
C TRP A 124 -11.56 2.50 -4.72
N PHE A 125 -12.24 3.31 -5.52
CA PHE A 125 -13.36 2.91 -6.38
C PHE A 125 -12.93 3.12 -7.83
N ASN A 126 -12.73 2.02 -8.56
CA ASN A 126 -12.25 2.00 -9.95
C ASN A 126 -13.19 2.70 -10.93
N GLU A 127 -12.72 3.34 -12.00
CA GLU A 127 -13.62 3.94 -13.01
C GLU A 127 -14.34 2.86 -13.83
N ILE A 128 -13.58 1.88 -14.34
CA ILE A 128 -14.08 0.89 -15.32
C ILE A 128 -13.99 -0.55 -14.79
N GLY A 129 -14.95 -1.39 -15.21
CA GLY A 129 -15.03 -2.80 -14.86
C GLY A 129 -16.06 -3.07 -13.77
N ASP A 130 -15.89 -4.20 -13.09
CA ASP A 130 -16.76 -4.57 -11.99
C ASP A 130 -16.76 -3.50 -10.91
N ARG A 131 -17.93 -3.29 -10.30
CA ARG A 131 -18.14 -2.19 -9.35
C ARG A 131 -17.70 -2.61 -7.97
N GLU A 132 -16.51 -2.17 -7.59
CA GLU A 132 -15.77 -2.73 -6.47
C GLU A 132 -15.26 -1.64 -5.52
N MET A 133 -14.97 -2.05 -4.28
CA MET A 133 -14.24 -1.23 -3.32
C MET A 133 -12.93 -1.93 -2.99
N TYR A 134 -11.82 -1.26 -3.28
CA TYR A 134 -10.48 -1.70 -2.88
C TYR A 134 -10.14 -1.08 -1.53
N MET A 135 -9.45 -1.84 -0.69
CA MET A 135 -8.92 -1.34 0.58
C MET A 135 -7.66 -2.11 0.98
N ASN A 136 -6.61 -1.37 1.32
CA ASN A 136 -5.41 -1.89 1.99
C ASN A 136 -5.13 -1.05 3.23
N CYS A 137 -4.60 -1.68 4.27
CA CYS A 137 -4.31 -1.01 5.54
C CYS A 137 -2.91 -1.35 6.03
N ALA A 138 -2.23 -0.38 6.63
CA ALA A 138 -0.93 -0.53 7.26
C ALA A 138 -0.99 -0.03 8.71
N ILE A 139 -0.26 -0.69 9.61
CA ILE A 139 -0.11 -0.21 10.99
C ILE A 139 1.03 0.79 11.02
N VAL A 140 0.78 1.98 11.55
CA VAL A 140 1.76 3.05 11.68
C VAL A 140 1.78 3.59 13.10
N THR A 141 2.86 4.27 13.46
CA THR A 141 2.95 5.00 14.73
C THR A 141 2.99 6.49 14.45
N ILE A 142 2.03 7.23 14.97
CA ILE A 142 1.99 8.69 14.89
C ILE A 142 2.66 9.28 16.13
N GLU A 143 3.56 10.22 15.91
CA GLU A 143 4.32 10.96 16.93
C GLU A 143 3.94 12.44 16.89
N ASP A 144 4.10 13.14 18.02
CA ASP A 144 3.82 14.59 18.16
C ASP A 144 2.40 15.01 17.74
N GLY A 145 1.44 14.14 18.01
CA GLY A 145 0.02 14.28 17.67
C GLY A 145 -0.81 15.22 18.55
N GLY A 146 -2.06 15.45 18.11
CA GLY A 146 -3.06 16.33 18.72
C GLY A 146 -4.21 15.61 19.42
N ASP A 147 -5.40 16.23 19.38
CA ASP A 147 -6.60 15.82 20.14
C ASP A 147 -7.42 14.69 19.49
N GLY A 148 -7.08 14.28 18.27
CA GLY A 148 -7.72 13.22 17.49
C GLY A 148 -8.53 13.69 16.29
N LEU A 149 -8.99 12.73 15.50
CA LEU A 149 -9.63 12.94 14.19
C LEU A 149 -11.17 12.88 14.23
N ASP A 150 -11.80 12.98 15.40
CA ASP A 150 -13.27 12.85 15.55
C ASP A 150 -14.09 13.83 14.70
N SER A 151 -13.53 15.00 14.35
CA SER A 151 -14.18 15.99 13.49
C SER A 151 -14.02 15.74 11.99
N TYR A 152 -13.20 14.76 11.60
CA TYR A 152 -12.93 14.44 10.21
C TYR A 152 -14.03 13.51 9.65
N PRO A 153 -14.31 13.58 8.35
CA PRO A 153 -15.34 12.74 7.73
C PRO A 153 -15.03 11.25 7.87
N GLU A 154 -16.07 10.44 8.00
CA GLU A 154 -15.95 8.98 7.84
C GLU A 154 -15.62 8.64 6.38
N ILE A 155 -14.79 7.62 6.17
CA ILE A 155 -14.51 7.08 4.82
C ILE A 155 -15.79 6.66 4.11
N LEU A 156 -15.87 6.87 2.80
CA LEU A 156 -16.97 6.33 2.00
C LEU A 156 -16.88 4.80 1.95
N VAL A 157 -17.96 4.13 2.33
CA VAL A 157 -18.15 2.69 2.15
C VAL A 157 -19.29 2.48 1.16
N ALA A 158 -18.99 1.86 0.02
CA ALA A 158 -19.90 1.66 -1.09
C ALA A 158 -19.57 0.36 -1.82
N GLN A 159 -20.44 -0.05 -2.76
CA GLN A 159 -20.25 -1.25 -3.59
C GLN A 159 -20.19 -2.57 -2.81
N LEU A 160 -20.76 -2.60 -1.62
CA LEU A 160 -20.91 -3.80 -0.81
C LEU A 160 -22.40 -4.11 -0.64
N ASP A 161 -22.77 -5.39 -0.65
CA ASP A 161 -24.13 -5.91 -0.53
C ASP A 161 -24.82 -5.49 0.78
N ASN A 162 -24.03 -5.18 1.81
CA ASN A 162 -24.51 -4.67 3.10
C ASN A 162 -24.64 -3.14 3.14
N THR A 163 -24.45 -2.45 2.01
CA THR A 163 -24.63 -0.99 1.85
C THR A 163 -25.66 -0.70 0.76
N GLU A 164 -26.32 0.46 0.85
CA GLU A 164 -27.19 0.97 -0.23
C GLU A 164 -26.43 1.90 -1.18
N CYS A 165 -25.14 2.17 -0.92
CA CYS A 165 -24.35 3.13 -1.67
C CYS A 165 -23.67 2.47 -2.88
N THR A 166 -23.94 3.02 -4.06
CA THR A 166 -23.44 2.51 -5.33
C THR A 166 -22.83 3.63 -6.17
N ILE A 167 -21.82 3.28 -6.97
CA ILE A 167 -21.17 4.17 -7.95
C ILE A 167 -21.36 3.52 -9.32
N ALA A 168 -21.82 4.31 -10.29
CA ALA A 168 -22.02 3.81 -11.66
C ALA A 168 -20.67 3.51 -12.33
N GLU A 169 -20.65 2.54 -13.26
CA GLU A 169 -19.48 2.33 -14.11
C GLU A 169 -19.20 3.57 -14.97
N GLY A 170 -17.91 3.89 -15.17
CA GLY A 170 -17.50 5.10 -15.89
C GLY A 170 -17.69 6.38 -15.08
N THR A 171 -17.71 6.27 -13.74
CA THR A 171 -17.86 7.42 -12.83
C THR A 171 -16.69 7.46 -11.85
N ASP A 172 -16.05 8.61 -11.81
CA ASP A 172 -15.11 8.97 -10.76
C ASP A 172 -15.91 9.56 -9.60
N VAL A 173 -15.99 8.85 -8.48
CA VAL A 173 -16.90 9.22 -7.42
C VAL A 173 -16.53 10.58 -6.81
N ASP A 174 -17.48 11.51 -6.86
CA ASP A 174 -17.48 12.75 -6.10
C ASP A 174 -17.94 12.43 -4.68
N TYR A 175 -16.99 12.37 -3.76
CA TYR A 175 -17.28 11.96 -2.38
C TYR A 175 -18.28 12.91 -1.71
N PRO A 176 -19.35 12.40 -1.07
CA PRO A 176 -20.32 13.24 -0.36
C PRO A 176 -19.69 14.13 0.72
N ASP A 177 -18.61 13.64 1.35
CA ASP A 177 -17.80 14.38 2.32
C ASP A 177 -16.30 14.06 2.09
N PRO A 178 -15.61 14.82 1.22
CA PRO A 178 -14.22 14.53 0.84
C PRO A 178 -13.19 14.99 1.88
N GLY A 179 -13.61 15.67 2.95
CA GLY A 179 -12.70 16.35 3.88
C GLY A 179 -12.15 17.66 3.33
N THR A 180 -11.12 18.21 3.99
CA THR A 180 -10.52 19.51 3.64
C THR A 180 -9.37 19.40 2.66
N GLU A 181 -8.68 18.27 2.62
CA GLU A 181 -7.54 18.01 1.74
C GLU A 181 -8.01 17.25 0.50
N VAL A 182 -8.33 17.98 -0.57
CA VAL A 182 -8.92 17.44 -1.79
C VAL A 182 -8.08 17.78 -3.00
N VAL A 183 -7.78 16.76 -3.81
CA VAL A 183 -7.26 16.89 -5.17
C VAL A 183 -8.34 16.41 -6.11
N SER A 184 -8.74 17.23 -7.09
CA SER A 184 -9.77 16.85 -8.07
C SER A 184 -9.22 16.99 -9.49
N ALA A 185 -9.46 15.97 -10.32
CA ALA A 185 -9.17 15.97 -11.75
C ALA A 185 -10.04 17.02 -12.47
N SER A 186 -9.55 18.26 -12.49
CA SER A 186 -10.33 19.41 -12.95
C SER A 186 -10.66 19.31 -14.44
N GLY A 187 -11.95 19.34 -14.76
CA GLY A 187 -12.43 19.23 -16.14
C GLY A 187 -12.72 17.81 -16.61
N ASP A 188 -12.55 16.82 -15.72
CA ASP A 188 -13.03 15.49 -15.97
C ASP A 188 -14.57 15.44 -15.95
N SER A 189 -15.13 14.96 -17.05
CA SER A 189 -16.58 14.79 -17.25
C SER A 189 -17.14 13.52 -16.58
N LYS A 190 -16.27 12.66 -16.03
CA LYS A 190 -16.64 11.42 -15.35
C LYS A 190 -16.90 11.59 -13.87
N ILE A 191 -16.51 12.72 -13.29
CA ILE A 191 -16.80 13.04 -11.90
C ILE A 191 -18.32 13.06 -11.68
N GLY A 192 -18.79 12.25 -10.73
CA GLY A 192 -20.22 12.11 -10.46
C GLY A 192 -20.51 11.62 -9.05
N ALA A 193 -21.65 12.07 -8.52
CA ALA A 193 -22.10 11.68 -7.19
C ALA A 193 -22.48 10.19 -7.13
N PRO A 194 -22.22 9.51 -6.00
CA PRO A 194 -22.71 8.16 -5.78
C PRO A 194 -24.24 8.18 -5.57
N THR A 195 -24.87 7.02 -5.71
CA THR A 195 -26.32 6.84 -5.58
C THR A 195 -26.66 5.99 -4.37
N GLY A 196 -27.68 6.39 -3.62
CA GLY A 196 -28.19 5.69 -2.44
C GLY A 196 -27.76 6.34 -1.12
N SER A 197 -27.76 5.56 -0.04
CA SER A 197 -27.42 6.04 1.31
C SER A 197 -25.90 6.02 1.52
N CYS A 198 -25.21 7.05 1.03
CA CYS A 198 -23.74 7.12 0.95
C CYS A 198 -23.05 7.91 2.08
N GLY A 199 -23.63 7.93 3.28
CA GLY A 199 -23.12 8.75 4.38
C GLY A 199 -23.47 10.23 4.22
N ALA A 200 -22.95 11.06 5.14
CA ALA A 200 -23.46 12.42 5.33
C ALA A 200 -23.10 13.35 4.16
N THR A 201 -24.13 14.06 3.69
CA THR A 201 -24.02 15.34 2.98
C THR A 201 -24.16 16.46 4.01
N ALA A 202 -23.03 16.91 4.58
CA ALA A 202 -22.99 18.19 5.27
C ALA A 202 -22.57 19.26 4.25
N ALA A 203 -23.53 20.12 3.87
CA ALA A 203 -23.26 21.24 2.99
C ALA A 203 -22.13 22.13 3.56
N SER A 204 -20.97 22.17 2.89
CA SER A 204 -20.13 23.36 2.85
C SER A 204 -20.20 23.93 1.44
N GLY A 205 -20.69 25.17 1.37
CA GLY A 205 -21.15 25.76 0.12
C GLY A 205 -20.07 25.86 -0.95
N SER A 206 -20.52 25.86 -2.20
CA SER A 206 -19.77 26.38 -3.33
C SER A 206 -19.18 27.74 -2.98
N ALA A 207 -17.92 27.76 -2.55
CA ALA A 207 -17.07 28.92 -2.73
C ALA A 207 -16.61 28.85 -4.18
N ALA A 208 -17.35 29.51 -5.06
CA ALA A 208 -16.88 29.85 -6.38
C ALA A 208 -15.49 30.47 -6.24
N VAL A 209 -14.47 29.77 -6.75
CA VAL A 209 -13.12 30.31 -6.84
C VAL A 209 -13.17 31.46 -7.84
N ALA A 210 -13.24 32.67 -7.30
CA ALA A 210 -13.09 33.88 -8.08
C ALA A 210 -11.68 33.87 -8.70
N SER A 211 -11.64 33.75 -10.03
CA SER A 211 -10.45 34.01 -10.84
C SER A 211 -9.91 35.40 -10.50
N SER A 212 -8.70 35.46 -9.94
CA SER A 212 -7.97 36.72 -9.77
C SER A 212 -6.96 36.88 -10.91
N THR A 213 -7.40 37.55 -11.98
CA THR A 213 -6.49 38.20 -12.93
C THR A 213 -5.92 39.45 -12.27
N ALA A 214 -4.70 39.33 -11.73
CA ALA A 214 -3.95 40.45 -11.21
C ALA A 214 -3.59 41.43 -12.35
N THR A 215 -4.25 42.58 -12.37
CA THR A 215 -3.80 43.75 -13.15
C THR A 215 -3.16 44.72 -12.18
N ALA A 216 -1.87 45.01 -12.40
CA ALA A 216 -1.12 46.01 -11.67
C ALA A 216 -1.63 47.42 -12.00
N THR A 217 -1.80 48.29 -10.99
CA THR A 217 -1.44 49.72 -11.05
C THR A 217 -1.36 50.30 -9.63
N SER A 218 -0.26 51.01 -9.41
CA SER A 218 0.18 51.78 -8.24
C SER A 218 -0.71 52.95 -7.83
N VAL A 219 -0.80 53.28 -6.54
CA VAL A 219 -0.57 54.65 -5.99
C VAL A 219 -0.03 54.56 -4.55
N ALA A 220 0.84 55.52 -4.22
CA ALA A 220 1.70 55.60 -3.05
C ALA A 220 1.12 56.41 -1.85
N ALA A 221 1.96 56.49 -0.82
CA ALA A 221 2.03 57.41 0.33
C ALA A 221 1.27 56.99 1.59
N SER A 222 1.90 56.59 2.70
CA SER A 222 2.91 57.24 3.59
C SER A 222 2.23 57.66 4.90
N ALA A 223 2.57 56.98 6.00
CA ALA A 223 2.68 57.60 7.32
C ALA A 223 3.59 56.76 8.22
N THR A 224 4.75 57.34 8.51
CA THR A 224 5.71 56.96 9.55
C THR A 224 5.13 57.11 10.95
N ALA A 225 5.41 56.16 11.84
CA ALA A 225 5.65 56.45 13.25
C ALA A 225 6.64 55.41 13.83
N THR A 226 7.67 55.93 14.48
CA THR A 226 8.80 55.24 15.09
C THR A 226 8.66 55.34 16.61
N ALA A 227 8.91 54.25 17.34
CA ALA A 227 9.56 54.20 18.67
C ALA A 227 9.56 52.72 19.13
N THR A 228 10.68 51.99 19.15
CA THR A 228 11.78 52.00 20.15
C THR A 228 11.45 51.20 21.43
N SER A 229 12.01 49.99 21.46
CA SER A 229 12.73 49.30 22.54
C SER A 229 12.19 49.27 23.98
N ALA A 230 12.07 48.05 24.51
CA ALA A 230 12.60 47.71 25.83
C ALA A 230 12.88 46.21 25.94
N ALA A 231 14.14 45.88 26.21
CA ALA A 231 14.63 44.59 26.66
C ALA A 231 14.55 44.49 28.20
N ALA A 232 14.49 43.26 28.73
CA ALA A 232 14.92 42.77 30.05
C ALA A 232 13.99 41.61 30.48
N ALA A 233 14.41 40.52 31.12
CA ALA A 233 15.70 40.13 31.66
C ALA A 233 15.74 38.60 31.84
N ALA A 234 16.96 38.09 31.86
CA ALA A 234 17.33 36.75 32.29
C ALA A 234 16.99 36.47 33.76
N THR A 235 16.81 35.19 34.11
CA THR A 235 17.15 34.69 35.44
C THR A 235 17.80 33.32 35.32
N SER A 236 19.04 33.26 35.77
CA SER A 236 19.88 32.08 35.96
C SER A 236 19.65 31.45 37.33
N VAL A 237 19.68 30.12 37.46
CA VAL A 237 20.27 29.44 38.63
C VAL A 237 20.95 28.13 38.18
N ALA A 238 22.04 27.83 38.87
CA ALA A 238 23.14 26.95 38.51
C ALA A 238 22.97 25.46 38.85
N ALA A 239 23.95 24.72 38.35
CA ALA A 239 24.21 23.29 38.45
C ALA A 239 24.40 22.74 39.88
N THR A 240 24.27 21.41 40.01
CA THR A 240 24.99 20.61 41.01
C THR A 240 25.39 19.27 40.39
N THR A 241 26.69 19.01 40.43
CA THR A 241 27.40 17.77 40.09
C THR A 241 27.41 16.80 41.27
N VAL A 242 27.27 15.50 41.03
CA VAL A 242 27.99 14.44 41.78
C VAL A 242 28.30 13.26 40.84
N ALA A 243 29.50 12.71 40.99
CA ALA A 243 30.16 11.74 40.15
C ALA A 243 29.97 10.26 40.57
N ALA A 244 30.08 9.39 39.56
CA ALA A 244 30.79 8.10 39.44
C ALA A 244 30.94 7.10 40.61
N ALA A 245 30.65 5.81 40.30
CA ALA A 245 31.41 4.59 40.66
C ALA A 245 30.86 3.38 39.85
N THR A 246 31.53 2.91 38.78
CA THR A 246 32.49 1.77 38.65
C THR A 246 31.91 0.32 38.58
N THR A 247 32.08 -0.27 37.38
CA THR A 247 32.61 -1.61 37.00
C THR A 247 31.94 -2.94 37.42
N ALA A 248 31.58 -3.76 36.42
CA ALA A 248 32.09 -5.13 36.12
C ALA A 248 31.30 -5.70 34.92
N ASP A 249 31.92 -5.90 33.75
CA ASP A 249 32.51 -7.14 33.20
C ASP A 249 31.50 -8.24 32.80
N ALA A 250 31.49 -8.57 31.50
CA ALA A 250 31.13 -9.89 30.94
C ALA A 250 31.44 -9.95 29.42
N THR A 251 32.63 -10.45 29.09
CA THR A 251 32.93 -11.49 28.09
C THR A 251 32.15 -11.58 26.76
N THR A 252 32.91 -11.34 25.68
CA THR A 252 33.07 -12.14 24.44
C THR A 252 31.93 -13.05 23.95
N GLY A 253 31.36 -12.68 22.80
CA GLY A 253 30.61 -13.56 21.90
C GLY A 253 30.79 -13.14 20.45
N THR A 254 31.83 -13.65 19.79
CA THR A 254 32.10 -13.45 18.36
C THR A 254 31.09 -14.25 17.56
N LEU A 255 30.17 -13.59 16.85
CA LEU A 255 29.37 -14.21 15.81
C LEU A 255 29.74 -13.57 14.47
N THR A 256 30.37 -14.41 13.65
CA THR A 256 30.71 -14.21 12.25
C THR A 256 29.46 -13.86 11.43
N ALA A 257 29.36 -12.60 11.01
CA ALA A 257 28.53 -12.20 9.90
C ALA A 257 29.19 -12.69 8.61
N SER A 258 28.58 -13.68 7.95
CA SER A 258 28.93 -14.04 6.58
C SER A 258 28.18 -13.10 5.64
N ALA A 259 28.75 -11.90 5.44
CA ALA A 259 28.42 -11.07 4.29
C ALA A 259 29.02 -11.73 3.04
N ALA A 260 28.17 -12.31 2.20
CA ALA A 260 28.54 -12.61 0.82
C ALA A 260 27.86 -11.57 -0.07
N SER A 261 28.52 -10.42 -0.20
CA SER A 261 28.34 -9.51 -1.31
C SER A 261 29.04 -10.12 -2.52
N SER A 262 28.29 -10.46 -3.56
CA SER A 262 28.84 -10.54 -4.92
C SER A 262 28.12 -9.51 -5.77
N SER A 263 28.69 -8.31 -5.82
CA SER A 263 28.42 -7.32 -6.86
C SER A 263 28.96 -7.86 -8.19
N ALA A 264 28.19 -8.73 -8.84
CA ALA A 264 28.44 -9.11 -10.22
C ALA A 264 27.71 -8.10 -11.11
N THR A 265 28.48 -7.23 -11.77
CA THR A 265 27.99 -6.45 -12.91
C THR A 265 27.70 -7.45 -14.04
N CYS A 266 26.46 -7.52 -14.50
CA CYS A 266 26.02 -8.40 -15.59
C CYS A 266 25.64 -7.57 -16.82
N THR A 267 25.49 -8.22 -17.97
CA THR A 267 25.06 -7.54 -19.20
C THR A 267 23.54 -7.45 -19.25
N GLU A 268 22.98 -6.28 -19.57
CA GLU A 268 21.52 -6.09 -19.65
C GLU A 268 20.85 -7.19 -20.49
N GLY A 269 19.82 -7.84 -19.94
CA GLY A 269 19.08 -8.93 -20.58
C GLY A 269 19.76 -10.30 -20.55
N GLU A 270 20.90 -10.44 -19.86
CA GLU A 270 21.55 -11.73 -19.65
C GLU A 270 20.74 -12.61 -18.67
N ILE A 271 20.47 -13.84 -19.08
CA ILE A 271 19.79 -14.86 -18.26
C ILE A 271 20.83 -15.62 -17.45
N ILE A 272 20.59 -15.72 -16.16
CA ILE A 272 21.45 -16.40 -15.19
C ILE A 272 20.66 -17.56 -14.60
N CYS A 273 21.17 -18.77 -14.74
CA CYS A 273 20.52 -19.96 -14.19
C CYS A 273 20.96 -20.17 -12.74
N ASP A 274 20.08 -19.82 -11.79
CA ASP A 274 20.32 -20.06 -10.36
C ASP A 274 20.19 -21.54 -10.00
N SER A 275 19.34 -22.27 -10.73
CA SER A 275 19.26 -23.74 -10.73
C SER A 275 18.67 -24.25 -12.05
N GLU A 276 18.52 -25.57 -12.22
CA GLU A 276 17.81 -26.14 -13.38
C GLU A 276 16.34 -25.66 -13.46
N THR A 277 15.76 -25.27 -12.33
CA THR A 277 14.34 -24.89 -12.22
C THR A 277 14.12 -23.41 -11.87
N THR A 278 15.17 -22.62 -11.69
CA THR A 278 15.05 -21.19 -11.31
C THR A 278 16.07 -20.36 -12.07
N TRP A 279 15.69 -19.14 -12.43
CA TRP A 279 16.51 -18.24 -13.25
C TRP A 279 16.29 -16.78 -12.85
N SER A 280 17.31 -15.96 -13.09
CA SER A 280 17.32 -14.51 -12.89
C SER A 280 17.70 -13.81 -14.19
N GLU A 281 17.25 -12.57 -14.39
CA GLU A 281 17.77 -11.68 -15.44
C GLU A 281 18.62 -10.56 -14.87
N CYS A 282 19.55 -10.10 -15.70
CA CYS A 282 20.24 -8.85 -15.47
C CYS A 282 19.39 -7.68 -15.96
N ALA A 283 19.08 -6.75 -15.06
CA ALA A 283 18.45 -5.49 -15.40
C ALA A 283 19.15 -4.33 -14.68
N SER A 284 19.30 -3.20 -15.36
CA SER A 284 20.02 -2.01 -14.88
C SER A 284 21.47 -2.29 -14.42
N GLY A 285 22.15 -3.24 -15.06
CA GLY A 285 23.54 -3.62 -14.74
C GLY A 285 23.74 -4.41 -13.43
N TYR A 286 22.64 -4.87 -12.81
CA TYR A 286 22.66 -5.71 -11.62
C TYR A 286 21.82 -6.98 -11.85
N ILE A 287 22.28 -8.09 -11.25
CA ILE A 287 21.51 -9.33 -11.26
C ILE A 287 20.30 -9.12 -10.37
N GLN A 288 19.11 -9.31 -10.91
CA GLN A 288 17.86 -9.19 -10.15
C GLN A 288 17.64 -10.43 -9.27
N SER A 289 18.66 -10.95 -8.59
CA SER A 289 18.56 -12.14 -7.72
C SER A 289 17.68 -11.94 -6.48
N MET A 290 17.27 -10.72 -6.16
CA MET A 290 16.26 -10.46 -5.10
C MET A 290 14.82 -10.60 -5.58
N GLY A 291 14.61 -10.76 -6.89
CA GLY A 291 13.38 -11.25 -7.48
C GLY A 291 13.75 -12.40 -8.40
N ASN A 292 13.88 -13.62 -7.86
CA ASN A 292 13.93 -14.82 -8.69
C ASN A 292 12.76 -14.69 -9.69
N MET A 293 13.05 -14.52 -10.99
CA MET A 293 12.00 -14.32 -12.01
C MET A 293 11.05 -15.52 -12.08
N GLY A 294 11.42 -16.58 -11.38
CA GLY A 294 10.52 -17.54 -10.80
C GLY A 294 10.99 -18.94 -11.11
N SER A 295 10.06 -19.88 -11.03
CA SER A 295 10.30 -21.21 -11.57
C SER A 295 10.33 -21.16 -13.10
N VAL A 296 11.25 -21.90 -13.71
CA VAL A 296 11.28 -22.14 -15.15
C VAL A 296 9.94 -22.81 -15.56
N PRO A 297 9.31 -22.43 -16.68
CA PRO A 297 8.03 -23.01 -17.12
C PRO A 297 8.05 -24.54 -17.21
N ALA A 298 6.91 -25.17 -16.90
CA ALA A 298 6.79 -26.62 -16.87
C ALA A 298 7.25 -27.28 -18.20
N GLY A 299 8.21 -28.20 -18.10
CA GLY A 299 8.80 -28.89 -19.25
C GLY A 299 10.04 -28.20 -19.82
N MET A 300 10.49 -27.09 -19.25
CA MET A 300 11.76 -26.43 -19.56
C MET A 300 12.74 -26.52 -18.38
N GLU A 301 14.03 -26.33 -18.65
CA GLU A 301 15.12 -26.26 -17.68
C GLU A 301 16.02 -25.06 -18.02
N CYS A 302 16.54 -24.36 -17.02
CA CYS A 302 17.56 -23.34 -17.24
C CYS A 302 18.93 -24.01 -17.31
N SER A 303 19.63 -23.87 -18.43
CA SER A 303 20.96 -24.41 -18.63
C SER A 303 21.80 -23.46 -19.48
N ASP A 304 23.08 -23.29 -19.09
CA ASP A 304 24.05 -22.45 -19.80
C ASP A 304 23.58 -21.02 -20.11
N GLY A 305 22.84 -20.40 -19.18
CA GLY A 305 22.32 -19.03 -19.34
C GLY A 305 21.16 -18.93 -20.34
N SER A 306 20.40 -20.02 -20.50
CA SER A 306 19.23 -20.05 -21.39
C SER A 306 18.16 -21.01 -20.88
N ILE A 307 16.89 -20.70 -21.15
CA ILE A 307 15.77 -21.58 -20.84
C ILE A 307 15.55 -22.51 -22.04
N VAL A 308 15.79 -23.80 -21.84
CA VAL A 308 15.73 -24.83 -22.89
C VAL A 308 14.70 -25.90 -22.55
N ALA A 309 14.18 -26.62 -23.54
CA ALA A 309 13.25 -27.72 -23.28
C ALA A 309 13.95 -28.84 -22.50
N SER A 310 13.39 -29.24 -21.36
CA SER A 310 13.99 -30.26 -20.48
C SER A 310 14.21 -31.54 -21.26
N SER A 311 15.46 -31.97 -21.34
CA SER A 311 15.78 -33.23 -22.01
C SER A 311 15.31 -34.37 -21.11
N ARG A 312 14.10 -34.88 -21.32
CA ARG A 312 13.68 -36.15 -20.69
C ARG A 312 14.72 -37.19 -21.07
N ARG A 313 15.62 -37.54 -20.13
CA ARG A 313 16.38 -38.78 -20.22
C ARG A 313 15.36 -39.89 -20.33
N ARG A 314 15.26 -40.43 -21.53
CA ARG A 314 14.46 -41.60 -21.84
C ARG A 314 15.02 -42.74 -20.98
N SER A 315 14.43 -42.97 -19.81
CA SER A 315 14.74 -44.15 -19.01
C SER A 315 14.63 -45.39 -19.92
N PRO A 316 15.59 -46.33 -19.91
CA PRO A 316 15.54 -47.50 -20.77
C PRO A 316 14.24 -48.26 -20.50
N GLY A 317 13.52 -48.57 -21.58
CA GLY A 317 12.14 -49.03 -21.54
C GLY A 317 11.88 -50.14 -20.53
N ALA A 318 10.94 -49.88 -19.62
CA ALA A 318 10.20 -50.93 -18.95
C ALA A 318 9.44 -51.71 -20.04
N SER A 319 9.94 -52.90 -20.37
CA SER A 319 9.25 -53.83 -21.28
C SER A 319 7.87 -54.15 -20.70
N HIS A 320 6.80 -53.71 -21.35
CA HIS A 320 5.45 -54.18 -21.07
C HIS A 320 5.37 -55.70 -21.34
N ARG A 321 5.47 -56.52 -20.29
CA ARG A 321 4.98 -57.91 -20.34
C ARG A 321 3.46 -57.88 -20.32
N ARG A 322 2.85 -58.14 -21.49
CA ARG A 322 1.41 -58.38 -21.59
C ARG A 322 1.10 -59.74 -20.96
N HIS A 323 0.43 -59.76 -19.82
CA HIS A 323 -0.24 -60.95 -19.31
C HIS A 323 -1.56 -61.15 -20.07
N TRP A 324 -1.57 -62.13 -20.97
CA TRP A 324 -2.81 -62.69 -21.53
C TRP A 324 -3.49 -63.55 -20.47
N GLN A 325 -4.66 -63.14 -20.00
CA GLN A 325 -5.58 -64.01 -19.24
C GLN A 325 -6.66 -64.53 -20.19
N SER A 326 -6.63 -65.83 -20.42
CA SER A 326 -7.63 -66.60 -21.16
C SER A 326 -8.89 -66.82 -20.33
N ARG A 327 -10.01 -66.19 -20.71
CA ARG A 327 -11.34 -66.55 -20.20
C ARG A 327 -11.94 -67.66 -21.04
N ARG A 328 -12.26 -68.75 -20.34
CA ARG A 328 -12.88 -69.98 -20.84
C ARG A 328 -14.34 -69.70 -21.24
N HIS A 329 -14.72 -70.22 -22.41
CA HIS A 329 -16.10 -70.37 -22.86
C HIS A 329 -16.82 -71.43 -22.00
N PHE A 330 -18.05 -71.13 -21.56
CA PHE A 330 -19.05 -72.12 -21.16
C PHE A 330 -19.91 -72.50 -22.38
N PRO A 331 -20.31 -73.77 -22.54
CA PRO A 331 -21.15 -74.20 -23.67
C PRO A 331 -22.65 -73.99 -23.38
N ALA A 332 -23.39 -73.80 -24.47
CA ALA A 332 -24.85 -73.73 -24.55
C ALA A 332 -25.53 -75.10 -24.45
N SER A 333 -26.81 -75.11 -24.03
CA SER A 333 -27.88 -76.11 -24.24
C SER A 333 -28.88 -75.97 -23.08
N PHE A 334 -30.21 -75.93 -23.20
CA PHE A 334 -31.21 -76.05 -24.28
C PHE A 334 -32.45 -75.26 -23.82
#